data_AF-A0A1X9YSM4-F1
#
_entry.id   AF-A0A1X9YSM4-F1
#
_cell.length_a   1.000
_cell.length_b   1.000
_cell.length_c   1.000
_cell.angle_alpha   90.00
_cell.angle_beta   90.00
_cell.angle_gamma   90.00
#
_symmetry.space_group_name_H-M   'P 1'
#
loop_
_entity.id
_entity.type
_entity.pdbx_description
1 polymer ?
#
loop_
_entity_poly.entity_id
_entity_poly.type
_entity_poly.pdbx_seq_one_letter_code
_entity_poly.pdbx_strand_id
1 'polypeptide(L)'
;MLKNYHLSLLLSITVLFSSCEKEDSVSQTDYSIQSTEAFELVSQHPNGWIKEARYQLIGGATEEFEYYENGYIKSAKVYASYPQQHLYMEVSRSADNKPLWSKYYNPDGELWFETAYTNGLPSIKKVYSEEGTAIHSYTDGELRSVEFTAADNSSTSITSYNAAAGNRNVTITSNGQLILDEDYPYQEQVGAGVYTGNFVPVANAFGATETSYYKLNHSFSQSPIWQHDADPIEFMFPYRLFDAFYYPGNYFATRFAVSTELYQSVIEQYPVTEKGVLIGGVKYEDGYDYFQNNWEVQDSLAKVYQENPALYKLKYGNEYIEKVGYGKTFFVIGAIRNLPTSGNSADKIKDIARRQMLSMLTGESGITAEEQEILDKVWFEVKFFSTLKEHRNGVVINSAEDYDKAIKEVNDAELSVFQLKYQTVDDL
;
A
#
# COMPACT_ATOMS: atom_id res chain seq x y z
N MET A 1 101.93 4.96 -45.53
CA MET A 1 101.35 5.26 -46.87
C MET A 1 99.93 4.71 -46.91
N LEU A 2 98.97 5.60 -47.23
CA LEU A 2 97.63 5.42 -47.84
C LEU A 2 96.83 4.13 -47.54
N LYS A 3 95.53 4.13 -47.21
CA LYS A 3 94.46 5.04 -47.66
C LYS A 3 93.17 4.82 -46.82
N ASN A 4 92.45 5.91 -46.56
CA ASN A 4 91.06 5.91 -46.09
C ASN A 4 90.11 5.26 -47.12
N TYR A 5 89.08 4.57 -46.64
CA TYR A 5 87.72 4.68 -47.20
C TYR A 5 86.68 4.54 -46.08
N HIS A 6 85.87 5.60 -45.94
CA HIS A 6 84.61 5.61 -45.22
C HIS A 6 83.56 4.82 -46.00
N LEU A 7 82.71 4.07 -45.30
CA LEU A 7 81.30 3.92 -45.70
C LEU A 7 80.45 3.68 -44.45
N SER A 8 79.53 4.62 -44.21
CA SER A 8 78.57 4.62 -43.12
C SER A 8 77.50 3.56 -43.36
N LEU A 9 77.40 2.55 -42.49
CA LEU A 9 76.21 1.72 -42.39
C LEU A 9 75.31 2.29 -41.30
N LEU A 10 74.30 3.03 -41.75
CA LEU A 10 73.12 3.40 -40.96
C LEU A 10 72.46 2.10 -40.46
N LEU A 11 72.72 1.73 -39.21
CA LEU A 11 71.86 0.80 -38.50
C LEU A 11 70.65 1.60 -38.01
N SER A 12 69.56 1.48 -38.75
CA SER A 12 68.25 1.96 -38.37
C SER A 12 67.89 1.42 -36.99
N ILE A 13 68.04 2.26 -35.95
CA ILE A 13 67.38 2.03 -34.67
C ILE A 13 65.89 2.18 -34.98
N THR A 14 65.23 1.05 -35.23
CA THR A 14 63.79 0.95 -35.04
C THR A 14 63.56 1.19 -33.56
N VAL A 15 63.40 2.47 -33.21
CA VAL A 15 62.69 2.87 -32.01
C VAL A 15 61.32 2.26 -32.19
N LEU A 16 61.14 1.08 -31.59
CA LEU A 16 59.83 0.63 -31.17
C LEU A 16 59.36 1.74 -30.24
N PHE A 17 58.68 2.74 -30.81
CA PHE A 17 57.68 3.50 -30.11
C PHE A 17 56.68 2.46 -29.64
N SER A 18 56.98 1.88 -28.46
CA SER A 18 55.95 1.38 -27.58
C SER A 18 55.09 2.61 -27.33
N SER A 19 54.09 2.75 -28.19
CA SER A 19 52.91 3.50 -27.90
C SER A 19 52.43 2.94 -26.57
N CYS A 20 52.82 3.58 -25.47
CA CYS A 20 51.88 3.75 -24.37
C CYS A 20 50.71 4.50 -25.00
N GLU A 21 49.84 3.75 -25.68
CA GLU A 21 48.43 4.04 -25.59
C GLU A 21 48.20 4.14 -24.09
N LYS A 22 48.06 5.37 -23.63
CA LYS A 22 47.36 5.65 -22.40
C LYS A 22 46.09 4.82 -22.56
N GLU A 23 45.97 3.71 -21.83
CA GLU A 23 44.68 3.05 -21.70
C GLU A 23 43.74 4.20 -21.38
N ASP A 24 42.88 4.54 -22.34
CA ASP A 24 41.75 5.39 -22.08
C ASP A 24 41.00 4.61 -21.04
N SER A 25 41.29 4.90 -19.77
CA SER A 25 40.58 4.35 -18.63
C SER A 25 39.16 4.82 -18.87
N VAL A 26 38.35 3.94 -19.47
CA VAL A 26 36.91 4.15 -19.59
C VAL A 26 36.49 4.49 -18.18
N SER A 27 36.06 5.75 -17.97
CA SER A 27 35.76 6.23 -16.63
C SER A 27 34.80 5.23 -16.01
N GLN A 28 35.25 4.52 -14.97
CA GLN A 28 34.46 3.48 -14.36
C GLN A 28 33.13 4.09 -13.96
N THR A 29 32.02 3.52 -14.43
CA THR A 29 30.69 4.05 -14.15
C THR A 29 30.51 4.11 -12.63
N ASP A 30 30.24 5.30 -12.11
CA ASP A 30 30.06 5.52 -10.68
C ASP A 30 28.67 5.01 -10.26
N TYR A 31 28.67 4.01 -9.37
CA TYR A 31 27.48 3.44 -8.75
C TYR A 31 27.38 3.83 -7.26
N SER A 32 28.19 4.79 -6.78
CA SER A 32 28.14 5.24 -5.40
C SER A 32 26.87 6.05 -5.10
N ILE A 33 26.48 6.01 -3.83
CA ILE A 33 25.39 6.80 -3.26
C ILE A 33 26.03 7.92 -2.45
N GLN A 34 25.64 9.14 -2.75
CA GLN A 34 26.17 10.37 -2.18
C GLN A 34 25.01 11.31 -1.83
N SER A 35 25.20 12.12 -0.79
CA SER A 35 24.25 13.17 -0.42
C SER A 35 24.11 14.21 -1.53
N THR A 36 22.91 14.72 -1.69
CA THR A 36 22.53 15.83 -2.58
C THR A 36 21.77 16.88 -1.78
N GLU A 37 21.30 17.97 -2.40
CA GLU A 37 20.50 18.97 -1.71
C GLU A 37 19.19 18.39 -1.15
N ALA A 38 18.55 17.46 -1.88
CA ALA A 38 17.25 16.88 -1.55
C ALA A 38 17.34 15.52 -0.83
N PHE A 39 18.53 14.91 -0.73
CA PHE A 39 18.74 13.58 -0.16
C PHE A 39 20.01 13.57 0.69
N GLU A 40 19.90 13.18 1.96
CA GLU A 40 21.04 13.02 2.85
C GLU A 40 21.27 11.55 3.17
N LEU A 41 22.45 11.06 2.79
CA LEU A 41 22.97 9.78 3.22
C LEU A 41 23.59 9.94 4.62
N VAL A 42 22.96 9.34 5.63
CA VAL A 42 23.41 9.43 7.03
C VAL A 42 24.46 8.36 7.32
N SER A 43 24.20 7.11 6.92
CA SER A 43 25.17 6.02 7.07
C SER A 43 24.95 4.88 6.07
N GLN A 44 25.98 4.04 5.90
CA GLN A 44 25.98 2.88 5.00
C GLN A 44 26.35 1.59 5.72
N HIS A 45 25.88 0.48 5.17
CA HIS A 45 26.34 -0.86 5.49
C HIS A 45 27.71 -1.15 4.85
N PRO A 46 28.44 -2.19 5.29
CA PRO A 46 29.74 -2.55 4.70
C PRO A 46 29.70 -2.88 3.20
N ASN A 47 28.55 -3.32 2.69
CA ASN A 47 28.32 -3.59 1.27
C ASN A 47 28.07 -2.30 0.43
N GLY A 48 28.08 -1.12 1.05
CA GLY A 48 27.84 0.17 0.40
C GLY A 48 26.37 0.56 0.26
N TRP A 49 25.43 -0.29 0.66
CA TRP A 49 24.01 0.05 0.68
C TRP A 49 23.68 1.03 1.79
N ILE A 50 22.59 1.77 1.59
CA ILE A 50 22.08 2.72 2.56
C ILE A 50 21.72 1.96 3.83
N LYS A 51 22.23 2.43 4.97
CA LYS A 51 21.77 1.99 6.28
C LYS A 51 20.74 2.97 6.82
N GLU A 52 21.04 4.26 6.80
CA GLU A 52 20.18 5.34 7.27
C GLU A 52 20.25 6.51 6.28
N ALA A 53 19.11 7.09 5.92
CA ALA A 53 19.03 8.27 5.06
C ALA A 53 17.74 9.06 5.29
N ARG A 54 17.68 10.28 4.72
CA ARG A 54 16.48 11.11 4.70
C ARG A 54 16.34 11.91 3.41
N TYR A 55 15.09 12.08 2.96
CA TYR A 55 14.74 13.08 1.95
C TYR A 55 14.31 14.38 2.63
N GLN A 56 14.64 15.51 2.02
CA GLN A 56 14.36 16.83 2.59
C GLN A 56 13.97 17.84 1.51
N LEU A 57 13.03 18.71 1.86
CA LEU A 57 12.66 19.90 1.09
C LEU A 57 12.87 21.16 1.94
N ILE A 58 12.71 22.33 1.34
CA ILE A 58 12.73 23.60 2.06
C ILE A 58 11.63 23.56 3.14
N GLY A 59 12.01 23.40 4.41
CA GLY A 59 11.08 23.30 5.54
C GLY A 59 11.36 22.13 6.49
N GLY A 60 12.01 21.05 6.02
CA GLY A 60 12.39 19.91 6.86
C GLY A 60 12.45 18.58 6.10
N ALA A 61 12.55 17.48 6.85
CA ALA A 61 12.50 16.14 6.27
C ALA A 61 11.10 15.84 5.70
N THR A 62 11.07 15.22 4.53
CA THR A 62 9.85 14.62 3.93
C THR A 62 9.79 13.14 4.24
N GLU A 63 10.94 12.48 4.37
CA GLU A 63 11.04 11.06 4.67
C GLU A 63 12.34 10.79 5.46
N GLU A 64 12.28 9.91 6.46
CA GLU A 64 13.43 9.37 7.18
C GLU A 64 13.33 7.86 7.16
N PHE A 65 14.42 7.14 6.88
CA PHE A 65 14.36 5.69 6.76
C PHE A 65 15.65 4.99 7.15
N GLU A 66 15.49 3.75 7.63
CA GLU A 66 16.56 2.83 7.96
C GLU A 66 16.32 1.49 7.26
N TYR A 67 17.37 0.92 6.66
CA TYR A 67 17.36 -0.41 6.05
C TYR A 67 18.20 -1.42 6.85
N TYR A 68 17.77 -2.68 6.83
CA TYR A 68 18.63 -3.82 7.12
C TYR A 68 19.66 -4.01 6.01
N GLU A 69 20.75 -4.75 6.30
CA GLU A 69 21.82 -5.00 5.32
C GLU A 69 21.35 -5.76 4.07
N ASN A 70 20.24 -6.49 4.18
CA ASN A 70 19.57 -7.17 3.06
C ASN A 70 18.63 -6.27 2.24
N GLY A 71 18.61 -4.95 2.50
CA GLY A 71 17.85 -3.95 1.75
C GLY A 71 16.38 -3.80 2.17
N TYR A 72 15.87 -4.63 3.10
CA TYR A 72 14.52 -4.44 3.64
C TYR A 72 14.42 -3.27 4.59
N ILE A 73 13.25 -2.63 4.63
CA ILE A 73 13.01 -1.46 5.48
C ILE A 73 12.92 -1.94 6.93
N LYS A 74 13.69 -1.31 7.81
CA LYS A 74 13.66 -1.54 9.25
C LYS A 74 12.68 -0.59 9.92
N SER A 75 12.77 0.69 9.57
CA SER A 75 11.81 1.70 9.96
C SER A 75 11.75 2.83 8.94
N ALA A 76 10.60 3.49 8.84
CA ALA A 76 10.46 4.72 8.09
C ALA A 76 9.52 5.69 8.81
N LYS A 77 9.79 6.99 8.65
CA LYS A 77 8.89 8.09 8.95
C LYS A 77 8.62 8.84 7.66
N VAL A 78 7.35 9.09 7.39
CA VAL A 78 6.90 9.85 6.21
C VAL A 78 6.17 11.08 6.71
N TYR A 79 6.45 12.23 6.11
CA TYR A 79 5.86 13.52 6.46
C TYR A 79 4.99 14.02 5.31
N ALA A 80 3.77 14.47 5.62
CA ALA A 80 2.89 15.08 4.63
C ALA A 80 3.06 16.61 4.66
N SER A 81 3.03 17.25 3.50
CA SER A 81 3.22 18.71 3.35
C SER A 81 1.91 19.51 3.41
N TYR A 82 0.75 18.85 3.39
CA TYR A 82 -0.57 19.48 3.41
C TYR A 82 -1.44 18.82 4.50
N PRO A 83 -2.29 19.58 5.23
CA PRO A 83 -2.45 21.05 5.19
C PRO A 83 -1.26 21.83 5.75
N GLN A 84 -0.40 21.19 6.54
CA GLN A 84 0.90 21.68 7.00
C GLN A 84 1.89 20.52 7.08
N GLN A 85 3.19 20.81 7.20
CA GLN A 85 4.21 19.78 7.41
C GLN A 85 3.99 19.09 8.77
N HIS A 86 3.68 17.79 8.74
CA HIS A 86 3.49 16.97 9.93
C HIS A 86 4.00 15.55 9.69
N LEU A 87 4.35 14.85 10.77
CA LEU A 87 4.60 13.42 10.71
C LEU A 87 3.27 12.76 10.31
N TYR A 88 3.27 12.01 9.21
CA TYR A 88 2.09 11.40 8.64
C TYR A 88 1.99 9.92 9.00
N MET A 89 3.10 9.20 8.88
CA MET A 89 3.16 7.75 9.09
C MET A 89 4.50 7.34 9.67
N GLU A 90 4.48 6.36 10.56
CA GLU A 90 5.63 5.61 11.01
C GLU A 90 5.39 4.12 10.83
N VAL A 91 6.40 3.40 10.36
CA VAL A 91 6.34 1.95 10.17
C VAL A 91 7.59 1.29 10.71
N SER A 92 7.44 0.05 11.18
CA SER A 92 8.56 -0.82 11.52
C SER A 92 8.33 -2.24 11.00
N ARG A 93 9.40 -2.86 10.50
CA ARG A 93 9.36 -4.22 9.96
C ARG A 93 10.55 -5.03 10.45
N SER A 94 10.43 -6.34 10.35
CA SER A 94 11.52 -7.28 10.63
C SER A 94 12.53 -7.38 9.50
N ALA A 95 13.66 -8.03 9.76
CA ALA A 95 14.67 -8.36 8.75
C ALA A 95 14.16 -9.32 7.65
N ASP A 96 13.00 -9.95 7.85
CA ASP A 96 12.32 -10.78 6.86
C ASP A 96 11.18 -10.02 6.15
N ASN A 97 11.20 -8.69 6.23
CA ASN A 97 10.21 -7.80 5.62
C ASN A 97 8.77 -7.99 6.12
N LYS A 98 8.57 -8.50 7.34
CA LYS A 98 7.24 -8.62 7.96
C LYS A 98 6.91 -7.37 8.76
N PRO A 99 5.70 -6.79 8.64
CA PRO A 99 5.31 -5.65 9.46
C PRO A 99 5.31 -6.04 10.94
N LEU A 100 5.72 -5.11 11.79
CA LEU A 100 5.74 -5.25 13.26
C LEU A 100 4.71 -4.32 13.89
N TRP A 101 4.73 -3.05 13.49
CA TRP A 101 3.75 -2.05 13.87
C TRP A 101 3.73 -0.91 12.87
N SER A 102 2.61 -0.19 12.82
CA SER A 102 2.48 1.07 12.10
C SER A 102 1.63 2.07 12.88
N LYS A 103 1.89 3.36 12.65
CA LYS A 103 1.22 4.49 13.28
C LYS A 103 0.97 5.57 12.25
N TYR A 104 -0.18 6.22 12.34
CA TYR A 104 -0.58 7.30 11.45
C TYR A 104 -1.12 8.45 12.27
N TYR A 105 -0.87 9.67 11.80
CA TYR A 105 -1.10 10.87 12.60
C TYR A 105 -1.95 11.89 11.85
N ASN A 106 -2.69 12.67 12.61
CA ASN A 106 -3.42 13.83 12.13
C ASN A 106 -2.46 15.04 11.95
N PRO A 107 -2.88 16.08 11.20
CA PRO A 107 -2.07 17.28 11.00
C PRO A 107 -1.70 18.07 12.26
N ASP A 108 -2.41 17.85 13.37
CA ASP A 108 -2.13 18.41 14.70
C ASP A 108 -1.10 17.58 15.50
N GLY A 109 -0.68 16.42 14.98
CA GLY A 109 0.25 15.50 15.61
C GLY A 109 -0.40 14.43 16.49
N GLU A 110 -1.73 14.41 16.60
CA GLU A 110 -2.43 13.36 17.35
C GLU A 110 -2.39 12.03 16.59
N LEU A 111 -2.31 10.92 17.34
CA LEU A 111 -2.33 9.59 16.75
C LEU A 111 -3.74 9.30 16.22
N TRP A 112 -3.84 9.06 14.92
CA TRP A 112 -5.12 8.78 14.25
C TRP A 112 -5.45 7.29 14.26
N PHE A 113 -4.49 6.43 13.92
CA PHE A 113 -4.62 4.99 14.17
C PHE A 113 -3.27 4.31 14.27
N GLU A 114 -3.27 3.10 14.84
CA GLU A 114 -2.12 2.22 14.91
C GLU A 114 -2.51 0.77 14.64
N THR A 115 -1.61 0.01 14.03
CA THR A 115 -1.75 -1.43 13.85
C THR A 115 -0.56 -2.14 14.51
N ALA A 116 -0.86 -3.16 15.30
CA ALA A 116 0.12 -4.14 15.77
C ALA A 116 0.01 -5.41 14.94
N TYR A 117 1.17 -5.99 14.61
CA TYR A 117 1.26 -7.20 13.81
C TYR A 117 1.93 -8.34 14.59
N THR A 118 1.44 -9.56 14.38
CA THR A 118 2.05 -10.79 14.87
C THR A 118 2.38 -11.66 13.68
N ASN A 119 3.65 -12.04 13.51
CA ASN A 119 4.14 -12.81 12.35
C ASN A 119 3.80 -12.20 10.99
N GLY A 120 3.68 -10.86 10.92
CA GLY A 120 3.35 -10.13 9.69
C GLY A 120 1.86 -10.08 9.36
N LEU A 121 0.99 -10.60 10.23
CA LEU A 121 -0.46 -10.50 10.11
C LEU A 121 -1.00 -9.50 11.14
N PRO A 122 -2.04 -8.71 10.82
CA PRO A 122 -2.61 -7.79 11.78
C PRO A 122 -3.15 -8.57 12.98
N SER A 123 -2.85 -8.10 14.19
CA SER A 123 -3.37 -8.66 15.44
C SER A 123 -4.36 -7.72 16.11
N ILE A 124 -4.05 -6.41 16.12
CA ILE A 124 -4.90 -5.36 16.69
C ILE A 124 -4.74 -4.11 15.84
N LYS A 125 -5.84 -3.44 15.50
CA LYS A 125 -5.83 -2.07 14.96
C LYS A 125 -6.68 -1.17 15.85
N LYS A 126 -6.16 -0.02 16.25
CA LYS A 126 -6.88 0.97 17.05
C LYS A 126 -7.04 2.26 16.28
N VAL A 127 -8.25 2.76 16.16
CA VAL A 127 -8.59 4.00 15.47
C VAL A 127 -9.13 4.99 16.50
N TYR A 128 -8.62 6.21 16.46
CA TYR A 128 -8.90 7.27 17.41
C TYR A 128 -9.64 8.43 16.73
N SER A 129 -10.63 8.99 17.42
CA SER A 129 -11.32 10.21 17.02
C SER A 129 -11.78 11.00 18.25
N GLU A 130 -12.26 12.22 18.04
CA GLU A 130 -12.89 13.03 19.09
C GLU A 130 -14.11 12.33 19.72
N GLU A 131 -14.75 11.45 18.96
CA GLU A 131 -15.98 10.75 19.36
C GLU A 131 -15.70 9.48 20.16
N GLY A 132 -14.48 8.93 20.06
CA GLY A 132 -14.04 7.81 20.88
C GLY A 132 -12.96 6.95 20.23
N THR A 133 -12.88 5.69 20.64
CA THR A 133 -11.86 4.73 20.17
C THR A 133 -12.49 3.45 19.66
N ALA A 134 -12.10 3.02 18.46
CA ALA A 134 -12.45 1.71 17.91
C ALA A 134 -11.24 0.76 17.96
N ILE A 135 -11.46 -0.44 18.47
CA ILE A 135 -10.47 -1.51 18.59
C ILE A 135 -10.91 -2.67 17.71
N HIS A 136 -10.14 -2.94 16.67
CA HIS A 136 -10.32 -4.04 15.74
C HIS A 136 -9.42 -5.18 16.18
N SER A 137 -10.01 -6.32 16.51
CA SER A 137 -9.28 -7.50 16.97
C SER A 137 -9.23 -8.55 15.87
N TYR A 138 -8.04 -9.14 15.70
CA TYR A 138 -7.78 -10.10 14.64
C TYR A 138 -7.29 -11.44 15.21
N THR A 139 -7.57 -12.52 14.49
CA THR A 139 -6.97 -13.84 14.74
C THR A 139 -6.43 -14.38 13.42
N ASP A 140 -5.14 -14.63 13.37
CA ASP A 140 -4.42 -15.05 12.17
C ASP A 140 -4.69 -14.12 10.97
N GLY A 141 -4.76 -12.82 11.22
CA GLY A 141 -5.06 -11.80 10.21
C GLY A 141 -6.53 -11.68 9.78
N GLU A 142 -7.43 -12.49 10.33
CA GLU A 142 -8.88 -12.36 10.10
C GLU A 142 -9.52 -11.47 11.16
N LEU A 143 -10.37 -10.53 10.73
CA LEU A 143 -11.13 -9.70 11.65
C LEU A 143 -12.12 -10.56 12.46
N ARG A 144 -12.06 -10.45 13.79
CA ARG A 144 -12.95 -11.17 14.71
C ARG A 144 -13.93 -10.26 15.42
N SER A 145 -13.52 -9.06 15.77
CA SER A 145 -14.42 -8.10 16.37
C SER A 145 -13.98 -6.66 16.14
N VAL A 146 -14.94 -5.77 16.25
CA VAL A 146 -14.73 -4.33 16.38
C VAL A 146 -15.47 -3.88 17.63
N GLU A 147 -14.73 -3.35 18.60
CA GLU A 147 -15.26 -2.73 19.81
C GLU A 147 -15.08 -1.23 19.72
N PHE A 148 -16.16 -0.48 19.90
CA PHE A 148 -16.12 0.97 20.00
C PHE A 148 -16.51 1.43 21.40
N THR A 149 -15.77 2.40 21.93
CA THR A 149 -16.08 3.09 23.20
C THR A 149 -16.13 4.59 22.96
N ALA A 150 -17.26 5.21 23.31
CA ALA A 150 -17.44 6.67 23.22
C ALA A 150 -16.45 7.42 24.13
N ALA A 151 -15.99 8.60 23.70
CA ALA A 151 -14.99 9.39 24.43
C ALA A 151 -15.43 9.76 25.87
N ASP A 152 -16.74 9.93 26.08
CA ASP A 152 -17.35 10.20 27.38
C ASP A 152 -17.70 8.93 28.18
N ASN A 153 -17.42 7.74 27.63
CA ASN A 153 -17.78 6.42 28.14
C ASN A 153 -19.29 6.20 28.33
N SER A 154 -20.14 6.97 27.65
CA SER A 154 -21.60 6.85 27.75
C SER A 154 -22.14 5.61 27.03
N SER A 155 -21.42 5.09 26.04
CA SER A 155 -21.82 3.92 25.27
C SER A 155 -20.65 3.09 24.77
N THR A 156 -20.91 1.80 24.59
CA THR A 156 -20.05 0.86 23.90
C THR A 156 -20.83 0.09 22.85
N SER A 157 -20.18 -0.23 21.73
CA SER A 157 -20.72 -1.17 20.74
C SER A 157 -19.68 -2.24 20.41
N ILE A 158 -20.14 -3.47 20.25
CA ILE A 158 -19.29 -4.61 19.90
C ILE A 158 -19.93 -5.29 18.70
N THR A 159 -19.19 -5.38 17.61
CA THR A 159 -19.53 -6.24 16.47
C THR A 159 -18.61 -7.45 16.47
N SER A 160 -19.17 -8.65 16.53
CA SER A 160 -18.43 -9.91 16.48
C SER A 160 -18.71 -10.63 15.16
N TYR A 161 -17.66 -11.09 14.48
CA TYR A 161 -17.74 -11.67 13.14
C TYR A 161 -17.54 -13.18 13.17
N ASN A 162 -18.41 -13.90 12.44
CA ASN A 162 -18.27 -15.34 12.22
C ASN A 162 -18.44 -15.63 10.71
N ALA A 163 -17.34 -15.48 9.98
CA ALA A 163 -17.29 -15.75 8.54
C ALA A 163 -17.76 -17.17 8.18
N ALA A 164 -17.40 -18.17 8.99
CA ALA A 164 -17.78 -19.57 8.75
C ALA A 164 -19.31 -19.80 8.87
N ALA A 165 -19.98 -19.06 9.75
CA ALA A 165 -21.44 -19.10 9.87
C ALA A 165 -22.15 -18.09 8.94
N GLY A 166 -21.39 -17.25 8.22
CA GLY A 166 -21.96 -16.22 7.36
C GLY A 166 -22.74 -15.15 8.12
N ASN A 167 -22.42 -14.90 9.39
CA ASN A 167 -23.11 -13.91 10.21
C ASN A 167 -22.16 -13.03 11.04
N ARG A 168 -22.74 -11.96 11.59
CA ARG A 168 -22.14 -11.11 12.62
C ARG A 168 -23.18 -10.80 13.68
N ASN A 169 -22.75 -10.65 14.92
CA ASN A 169 -23.58 -10.20 16.03
C ASN A 169 -23.20 -8.77 16.41
N VAL A 170 -24.19 -7.98 16.81
CA VAL A 170 -24.03 -6.60 17.22
C VAL A 170 -24.66 -6.40 18.58
N THR A 171 -23.84 -5.97 19.54
CA THR A 171 -24.27 -5.60 20.89
C THR A 171 -24.01 -4.12 21.13
N ILE A 172 -24.99 -3.39 21.67
CA ILE A 172 -24.85 -1.97 22.06
C ILE A 172 -25.29 -1.79 23.50
N THR A 173 -24.41 -1.21 24.31
CA THR A 173 -24.72 -0.80 25.69
C THR A 173 -24.62 0.72 25.79
N SER A 174 -25.62 1.36 26.40
CA SER A 174 -25.58 2.79 26.71
C SER A 174 -26.00 3.02 28.16
N ASN A 175 -25.23 3.80 28.90
CA ASN A 175 -25.46 4.09 30.32
C ASN A 175 -25.71 2.82 31.17
N GLY A 176 -25.01 1.73 30.84
CA GLY A 176 -25.13 0.43 31.52
C GLY A 176 -26.37 -0.39 31.14
N GLN A 177 -27.17 0.05 30.17
CA GLN A 177 -28.33 -0.69 29.67
C GLN A 177 -28.08 -1.26 28.27
N LEU A 178 -28.54 -2.50 28.05
CA LEU A 178 -28.52 -3.13 26.73
C LEU A 178 -29.57 -2.47 25.82
N ILE A 179 -29.12 -1.90 24.71
CA ILE A 179 -29.95 -1.18 23.74
C ILE A 179 -30.23 -2.02 22.49
N LEU A 180 -29.27 -2.87 22.10
CA LEU A 180 -29.33 -3.72 20.93
C LEU A 180 -28.52 -5.00 21.17
N ASP A 181 -29.05 -6.14 20.74
CA ASP A 181 -28.36 -7.42 20.62
C ASP A 181 -29.01 -8.18 19.46
N GLU A 182 -28.43 -8.06 18.26
CA GLU A 182 -29.03 -8.58 17.02
C GLU A 182 -27.98 -9.21 16.10
N ASP A 183 -28.41 -10.24 15.37
CA ASP A 183 -27.61 -10.92 14.35
C ASP A 183 -27.93 -10.40 12.94
N TYR A 184 -26.87 -10.19 12.16
CA TYR A 184 -26.94 -9.74 10.77
C TYR A 184 -26.12 -10.66 9.85
N PRO A 185 -26.37 -10.63 8.53
CA PRO A 185 -25.50 -11.27 7.55
C PRO A 185 -24.04 -10.80 7.69
N TYR A 186 -23.09 -11.69 7.38
CA TYR A 186 -21.68 -11.35 7.41
C TYR A 186 -21.38 -10.23 6.40
N GLN A 187 -20.77 -9.16 6.91
CA GLN A 187 -20.21 -8.10 6.10
C GLN A 187 -19.14 -7.40 6.93
N GLU A 188 -17.89 -7.41 6.45
CA GLU A 188 -16.79 -6.71 7.11
C GLU A 188 -16.99 -5.19 7.09
N GLN A 189 -16.73 -4.54 8.22
CA GLN A 189 -16.92 -3.10 8.41
C GLN A 189 -15.65 -2.35 8.84
N VAL A 190 -14.46 -2.89 8.52
CA VAL A 190 -13.20 -2.19 8.82
C VAL A 190 -13.18 -0.81 8.16
N GLY A 191 -13.03 0.26 8.94
CA GLY A 191 -13.06 1.63 8.46
C GLY A 191 -14.45 2.18 8.10
N ALA A 192 -15.54 1.48 8.47
CA ALA A 192 -16.86 2.10 8.50
C ALA A 192 -16.88 3.21 9.58
N GLY A 193 -17.52 4.35 9.29
CA GLY A 193 -17.63 5.45 10.26
C GLY A 193 -16.46 6.42 10.31
N VAL A 194 -15.45 6.24 9.44
CA VAL A 194 -14.30 7.15 9.32
C VAL A 194 -14.72 8.60 8.94
N TYR A 195 -15.95 8.81 8.46
CA TYR A 195 -16.43 10.10 7.92
C TYR A 195 -17.53 10.78 8.71
N THR A 196 -18.25 10.07 9.58
CA THR A 196 -19.58 10.50 10.04
C THR A 196 -19.64 10.88 11.51
N GLY A 197 -18.55 10.72 12.28
CA GLY A 197 -18.49 10.96 13.72
C GLY A 197 -19.32 9.98 14.56
N ASN A 198 -20.36 9.38 13.98
CA ASN A 198 -21.18 8.35 14.60
C ASN A 198 -20.86 7.05 13.90
N PHE A 199 -20.39 6.06 14.65
CA PHE A 199 -19.98 4.74 14.17
C PHE A 199 -21.12 4.14 13.29
N VAL A 200 -20.88 4.13 11.97
CA VAL A 200 -21.80 3.86 10.83
C VAL A 200 -22.39 2.44 10.94
N PRO A 201 -23.55 2.16 10.30
CA PRO A 201 -24.58 1.28 10.83
C PRO A 201 -23.98 -0.02 11.34
N VAL A 202 -24.10 -0.20 12.63
CA VAL A 202 -23.79 -1.49 13.25
C VAL A 202 -24.73 -2.55 12.64
N ALA A 203 -25.95 -2.13 12.29
CA ALA A 203 -26.99 -2.88 11.58
C ALA A 203 -27.29 -2.27 10.19
N ASN A 204 -26.99 -2.95 9.07
CA ASN A 204 -27.60 -2.52 7.80
C ASN A 204 -29.11 -2.74 7.94
N ALA A 205 -29.88 -1.68 8.11
CA ALA A 205 -31.31 -1.74 8.38
C ALA A 205 -32.11 -2.42 7.24
N PHE A 206 -31.47 -2.55 6.07
CA PHE A 206 -31.99 -3.19 4.87
C PHE A 206 -31.51 -4.64 4.69
N GLY A 207 -30.88 -5.26 5.69
CA GLY A 207 -30.35 -6.63 5.59
C GLY A 207 -31.40 -7.71 5.23
N ALA A 208 -32.70 -7.39 5.33
CA ALA A 208 -33.80 -8.27 4.95
C ALA A 208 -34.51 -7.88 3.63
N THR A 209 -34.09 -6.81 2.93
CA THR A 209 -34.72 -6.40 1.66
C THR A 209 -34.17 -7.18 0.47
N GLU A 210 -35.01 -7.43 -0.54
CA GLU A 210 -34.61 -8.04 -1.81
C GLU A 210 -33.47 -7.21 -2.45
N THR A 211 -32.26 -7.79 -2.52
CA THR A 211 -31.17 -7.20 -3.30
C THR A 211 -31.37 -7.54 -4.77
N SER A 212 -31.11 -6.57 -5.63
CA SER A 212 -30.97 -6.83 -7.07
C SER A 212 -29.49 -6.87 -7.40
N TYR A 213 -29.00 -8.02 -7.84
CA TYR A 213 -27.65 -8.16 -8.36
C TYR A 213 -27.59 -7.70 -9.82
N TYR A 214 -26.70 -6.75 -10.12
CA TYR A 214 -26.47 -6.20 -11.44
C TYR A 214 -25.08 -6.59 -11.96
N LYS A 215 -25.04 -7.34 -13.05
CA LYS A 215 -23.80 -7.79 -13.68
C LYS A 215 -23.20 -6.71 -14.58
N LEU A 216 -21.89 -6.46 -14.46
CA LEU A 216 -21.14 -5.48 -15.27
C LEU A 216 -20.14 -6.15 -16.22
N ASN A 217 -19.40 -7.18 -15.77
CA ASN A 217 -18.32 -7.84 -16.53
C ASN A 217 -17.30 -6.88 -17.16
N HIS A 218 -16.74 -5.95 -16.38
CA HIS A 218 -15.74 -5.01 -16.86
C HIS A 218 -14.36 -5.38 -16.37
N SER A 219 -13.36 -5.35 -17.25
CA SER A 219 -11.95 -5.52 -16.87
C SER A 219 -11.12 -4.39 -17.42
N PHE A 220 -10.13 -3.97 -16.63
CA PHE A 220 -9.11 -3.03 -17.03
C PHE A 220 -7.75 -3.60 -16.64
N SER A 221 -6.81 -3.54 -17.57
CA SER A 221 -5.42 -3.93 -17.34
C SER A 221 -4.48 -2.79 -17.71
N GLN A 222 -3.36 -2.74 -17.00
CA GLN A 222 -2.30 -1.78 -17.24
C GLN A 222 -0.95 -2.49 -17.17
N SER A 223 -0.17 -2.34 -18.23
CA SER A 223 1.21 -2.80 -18.26
C SER A 223 2.06 -2.02 -17.22
N PRO A 224 3.13 -2.63 -16.68
CA PRO A 224 3.99 -1.94 -15.73
C PRO A 224 4.55 -0.63 -16.30
N ILE A 225 4.37 0.46 -15.56
CA ILE A 225 4.95 1.77 -15.88
C ILE A 225 5.73 2.30 -14.67
N TRP A 226 6.76 3.10 -14.96
CA TRP A 226 7.46 3.84 -13.92
C TRP A 226 6.56 4.95 -13.39
N GLN A 227 6.36 4.96 -12.08
CA GLN A 227 5.66 6.02 -11.38
C GLN A 227 6.59 6.63 -10.33
N HIS A 228 6.75 7.95 -10.40
CA HIS A 228 7.35 8.75 -9.36
C HIS A 228 6.29 9.07 -8.31
N ASP A 229 6.64 8.95 -7.02
CA ASP A 229 5.71 9.18 -5.91
C ASP A 229 4.42 8.33 -6.05
N ALA A 230 4.59 7.06 -6.44
CA ALA A 230 3.50 6.16 -6.76
C ALA A 230 2.64 5.92 -5.51
N ASP A 231 1.38 6.37 -5.56
CA ASP A 231 0.38 5.97 -4.59
C ASP A 231 -0.41 4.77 -5.16
N PRO A 232 -0.34 3.57 -4.54
CA PRO A 232 -1.08 2.41 -5.04
C PRO A 232 -2.60 2.63 -5.08
N ILE A 233 -3.11 3.71 -4.46
CA ILE A 233 -4.52 4.10 -4.55
C ILE A 233 -4.99 4.26 -6.00
N GLU A 234 -4.13 4.68 -6.93
CA GLU A 234 -4.48 4.83 -8.36
C GLU A 234 -4.87 3.49 -9.01
N PHE A 235 -4.37 2.38 -8.47
CA PHE A 235 -4.57 1.02 -8.95
C PHE A 235 -5.67 0.28 -8.18
N MET A 236 -6.22 0.92 -7.15
CA MET A 236 -7.25 0.36 -6.30
C MET A 236 -8.57 1.10 -6.51
N PHE A 237 -9.68 0.41 -6.32
CA PHE A 237 -10.97 1.08 -6.25
C PHE A 237 -11.09 1.79 -4.91
N PRO A 238 -11.77 2.96 -4.85
CA PRO A 238 -12.20 3.52 -3.59
C PRO A 238 -13.17 2.54 -2.93
N TYR A 239 -12.63 1.72 -2.03
CA TYR A 239 -13.31 0.69 -1.26
C TYR A 239 -14.50 1.22 -0.49
N ARG A 240 -14.49 2.49 -0.08
CA ARG A 240 -15.65 3.15 0.54
C ARG A 240 -15.92 4.48 -0.16
N LEU A 241 -17.12 4.61 -0.72
CA LEU A 241 -17.64 5.85 -1.28
C LEU A 241 -18.71 6.39 -0.34
N PHE A 242 -18.45 7.56 0.23
CA PHE A 242 -19.39 8.32 1.05
C PHE A 242 -19.93 9.49 0.24
N ASP A 243 -21.09 10.03 0.61
CA ASP A 243 -21.70 11.18 -0.08
C ASP A 243 -20.78 12.42 -0.03
N ALA A 244 -19.93 12.53 0.98
CA ALA A 244 -18.84 13.51 1.01
C ALA A 244 -17.63 13.01 0.22
N PHE A 245 -17.44 13.55 -0.99
CA PHE A 245 -16.29 13.21 -1.85
C PHE A 245 -14.96 13.63 -1.16
N TYR A 246 -14.13 12.65 -0.78
CA TYR A 246 -12.79 12.90 -0.28
C TYR A 246 -11.78 12.81 -1.42
N TYR A 247 -11.14 13.94 -1.70
CA TYR A 247 -9.94 14.00 -2.51
C TYR A 247 -8.74 13.92 -1.54
N PRO A 248 -8.06 12.77 -1.39
CA PRO A 248 -6.74 12.81 -0.77
C PRO A 248 -5.88 13.78 -1.59
N GLY A 249 -5.17 14.68 -0.92
CA GLY A 249 -4.16 15.49 -1.59
C GLY A 249 -2.98 14.62 -2.08
N ASN A 250 -1.81 15.22 -2.28
CA ASN A 250 -0.59 14.51 -2.68
C ASN A 250 0.04 13.65 -1.55
N TYR A 251 -0.76 12.97 -0.72
CA TYR A 251 -0.31 12.11 0.36
C TYR A 251 -1.18 10.86 0.42
N PHE A 252 -0.61 9.75 0.91
CA PHE A 252 -1.33 8.48 1.05
C PHE A 252 -2.67 8.71 1.76
N ALA A 253 -3.74 8.10 1.27
CA ALA A 253 -5.05 8.28 1.84
C ALA A 253 -5.17 7.51 3.16
N THR A 254 -4.91 8.16 4.29
CA THR A 254 -5.00 7.56 5.63
C THR A 254 -6.34 6.79 5.79
N ARG A 255 -7.45 7.41 5.38
CA ARG A 255 -8.81 6.83 5.36
C ARG A 255 -8.89 5.50 4.60
N PHE A 256 -8.12 5.40 3.53
CA PHE A 256 -7.99 4.20 2.71
C PHE A 256 -7.11 3.15 3.40
N ALA A 257 -6.05 3.54 4.11
CA ALA A 257 -5.22 2.63 4.92
C ALA A 257 -5.98 2.03 6.11
N VAL A 258 -6.88 2.79 6.75
CA VAL A 258 -7.75 2.21 7.77
C VAL A 258 -8.71 1.18 7.15
N SER A 259 -9.30 1.52 6.00
CA SER A 259 -10.40 0.77 5.40
C SER A 259 -9.99 -0.41 4.52
N THR A 260 -8.75 -0.47 4.06
CA THR A 260 -8.28 -1.54 3.16
C THR A 260 -6.92 -2.05 3.60
N GLU A 261 -6.88 -3.34 3.94
CA GLU A 261 -5.64 -3.98 4.39
C GLU A 261 -4.64 -4.16 3.25
N LEU A 262 -5.12 -4.34 2.02
CA LEU A 262 -4.27 -4.42 0.84
C LEU A 262 -3.49 -3.12 0.63
N TYR A 263 -4.17 -1.97 0.66
CA TYR A 263 -3.51 -0.68 0.53
C TYR A 263 -2.51 -0.44 1.65
N GLN A 264 -2.96 -0.65 2.89
CA GLN A 264 -2.13 -0.51 4.08
C GLN A 264 -0.86 -1.34 3.95
N SER A 265 -0.98 -2.62 3.58
CA SER A 265 0.16 -3.53 3.44
C SER A 265 1.20 -3.04 2.43
N VAL A 266 0.74 -2.44 1.32
CA VAL A 266 1.61 -1.93 0.26
C VAL A 266 2.33 -0.66 0.70
N ILE A 267 1.61 0.34 1.20
CA ILE A 267 2.21 1.62 1.61
C ILE A 267 3.15 1.44 2.81
N GLU A 268 2.90 0.44 3.67
CA GLU A 268 3.79 0.12 4.79
C GLU A 268 5.02 -0.70 4.38
N GLN A 269 4.97 -1.38 3.23
CA GLN A 269 6.11 -2.13 2.70
C GLN A 269 7.02 -1.24 1.85
N TYR A 270 6.43 -0.30 1.12
CA TYR A 270 7.12 0.69 0.31
C TYR A 270 6.82 2.12 0.80
N PRO A 271 7.13 2.45 2.07
CA PRO A 271 6.85 3.77 2.63
C PRO A 271 7.70 4.87 2.00
N VAL A 272 8.80 4.49 1.34
CA VAL A 272 9.77 5.35 0.67
C VAL A 272 10.07 4.74 -0.70
N THR A 273 9.99 5.55 -1.75
CA THR A 273 10.29 5.12 -3.13
C THR A 273 11.37 6.01 -3.74
N GLU A 274 12.64 5.69 -3.45
CA GLU A 274 13.81 6.56 -3.68
C GLU A 274 13.84 7.29 -5.03
N LYS A 275 13.36 6.67 -6.11
CA LYS A 275 13.11 7.35 -7.39
C LYS A 275 11.90 6.76 -8.13
N GLY A 276 10.87 6.35 -7.39
CA GLY A 276 9.66 5.71 -7.92
C GLY A 276 9.70 4.17 -7.95
N VAL A 277 8.60 3.58 -8.44
CA VAL A 277 8.42 2.13 -8.58
C VAL A 277 7.83 1.79 -9.97
N LEU A 278 8.01 0.55 -10.40
CA LEU A 278 7.27 -0.01 -11.53
C LEU A 278 5.98 -0.61 -11.00
N ILE A 279 4.84 -0.15 -11.50
CA ILE A 279 3.55 -0.68 -11.10
C ILE A 279 2.68 -0.96 -12.32
N GLY A 280 2.04 -2.12 -12.31
CA GLY A 280 1.07 -2.56 -13.32
C GLY A 280 0.06 -3.48 -12.65
N GLY A 281 -1.10 -3.69 -13.27
CA GLY A 281 -2.14 -4.47 -12.62
C GLY A 281 -3.40 -4.64 -13.43
N VAL A 282 -4.35 -5.35 -12.82
CA VAL A 282 -5.66 -5.63 -13.37
C VAL A 282 -6.71 -5.38 -12.31
N LYS A 283 -7.80 -4.75 -12.73
CA LYS A 283 -9.02 -4.60 -11.94
C LYS A 283 -10.20 -5.11 -12.75
N TYR A 284 -10.96 -6.02 -12.14
CA TYR A 284 -12.14 -6.66 -12.72
C TYR A 284 -13.35 -6.40 -11.84
N GLU A 285 -14.39 -5.82 -12.42
CA GLU A 285 -15.70 -5.62 -11.82
C GLU A 285 -16.64 -6.69 -12.36
N ASP A 286 -17.11 -7.58 -11.49
CA ASP A 286 -18.08 -8.60 -11.85
C ASP A 286 -19.50 -7.99 -11.87
N GLY A 287 -19.86 -7.31 -10.79
CA GLY A 287 -21.17 -6.70 -10.62
C GLY A 287 -21.34 -6.06 -9.25
N TYR A 288 -22.57 -5.72 -8.90
CA TYR A 288 -22.90 -5.15 -7.60
C TYR A 288 -24.30 -5.54 -7.13
N ASP A 289 -24.47 -5.65 -5.83
CA ASP A 289 -25.78 -5.61 -5.20
C ASP A 289 -26.18 -4.16 -4.96
N TYR A 290 -27.43 -3.84 -5.31
CA TYR A 290 -28.06 -2.58 -4.94
C TYR A 290 -29.18 -2.86 -3.96
N PHE A 291 -29.16 -2.15 -2.84
CA PHE A 291 -30.19 -2.24 -1.81
C PHE A 291 -31.29 -1.24 -2.19
N GLN A 292 -32.36 -1.76 -2.80
CA GLN A 292 -33.55 -0.94 -3.03
C GLN A 292 -34.31 -0.82 -1.72
N ASN A 293 -34.35 0.40 -1.22
CA ASN A 293 -35.24 0.78 -0.14
C ASN A 293 -36.69 0.51 -0.56
N ASN A 294 -37.31 -0.58 -0.08
CA ASN A 294 -38.76 -0.68 -0.22
C ASN A 294 -39.40 0.43 0.65
N TRP A 295 -40.51 1.00 0.17
CA TRP A 295 -41.20 2.09 0.87
C TRP A 295 -41.51 1.75 2.34
N GLU A 296 -41.82 0.49 2.62
CA GLU A 296 -42.23 0.03 3.95
C GLU A 296 -41.06 0.07 4.96
N VAL A 297 -39.84 -0.29 4.55
CA VAL A 297 -38.65 -0.21 5.39
C VAL A 297 -38.22 1.25 5.55
N GLN A 298 -38.31 2.09 4.51
CA GLN A 298 -38.06 3.54 4.65
C GLN A 298 -39.03 4.17 5.64
N ASP A 299 -40.33 3.97 5.46
CA ASP A 299 -41.37 4.55 6.32
C ASP A 299 -41.23 4.06 7.77
N SER A 300 -40.84 2.78 7.97
CA SER A 300 -40.54 2.24 9.29
C SER A 300 -39.31 2.92 9.93
N LEU A 301 -38.20 3.02 9.19
CA LEU A 301 -36.98 3.64 9.69
C LEU A 301 -37.14 5.15 9.90
N ALA A 302 -37.87 5.82 9.03
CA ALA A 302 -38.21 7.23 9.15
C ALA A 302 -39.05 7.49 10.41
N LYS A 303 -40.01 6.62 10.76
CA LYS A 303 -40.74 6.71 12.03
C LYS A 303 -39.83 6.56 13.24
N VAL A 304 -38.97 5.54 13.26
CA VAL A 304 -38.00 5.34 14.35
C VAL A 304 -37.06 6.54 14.48
N TYR A 305 -36.59 7.09 13.35
CA TYR A 305 -35.76 8.29 13.32
C TYR A 305 -36.50 9.51 13.85
N GLN A 306 -37.74 9.75 13.42
CA GLN A 306 -38.56 10.88 13.87
C GLN A 306 -38.90 10.81 15.37
N GLU A 307 -39.14 9.60 15.90
CA GLU A 307 -39.46 9.39 17.31
C GLU A 307 -38.25 9.62 18.22
N ASN A 308 -37.07 9.09 17.87
CA ASN A 308 -35.86 9.26 18.65
C ASN A 308 -34.60 9.21 17.76
N PRO A 309 -34.20 10.37 17.19
CA PRO A 309 -33.05 10.44 16.28
C PRO A 309 -31.75 9.97 16.93
N ALA A 310 -31.56 10.25 18.22
CA ALA A 310 -30.35 9.86 18.95
C ALA A 310 -30.26 8.32 19.10
N LEU A 311 -31.37 7.68 19.45
CA LEU A 311 -31.44 6.21 19.54
C LEU A 311 -31.29 5.55 18.17
N TYR A 312 -31.87 6.14 17.12
CA TYR A 312 -31.70 5.67 15.75
C TYR A 312 -30.23 5.70 15.35
N LYS A 313 -29.57 6.87 15.51
CA LYS A 313 -28.15 7.04 15.16
C LYS A 313 -27.24 6.13 15.97
N LEU A 314 -27.59 5.86 17.23
CA LEU A 314 -26.87 4.88 18.06
C LEU A 314 -26.98 3.45 17.49
N LYS A 315 -28.16 3.03 17.02
CA LYS A 315 -28.40 1.67 16.49
C LYS A 315 -27.93 1.47 15.05
N TYR A 316 -28.20 2.44 14.20
CA TYR A 316 -28.10 2.34 12.74
C TYR A 316 -27.11 3.34 12.13
N GLY A 317 -26.40 4.14 12.94
CA GLY A 317 -25.50 5.17 12.40
C GLY A 317 -26.22 6.28 11.64
N ASN A 318 -25.44 7.09 10.92
CA ASN A 318 -25.94 8.21 10.12
C ASN A 318 -26.01 7.90 8.61
N GLU A 319 -25.60 6.71 8.20
CA GLU A 319 -25.54 6.29 6.80
C GLU A 319 -25.94 4.82 6.69
N TYR A 320 -26.37 4.39 5.52
CA TYR A 320 -26.63 2.98 5.21
C TYR A 320 -25.92 2.54 3.93
N ILE A 321 -25.71 1.24 3.78
CA ILE A 321 -25.08 0.68 2.57
C ILE A 321 -26.13 0.62 1.46
N GLU A 322 -25.94 1.45 0.44
CA GLU A 322 -26.79 1.50 -0.75
C GLU A 322 -26.32 0.47 -1.81
N LYS A 323 -25.00 0.23 -1.89
CA LYS A 323 -24.40 -0.64 -2.91
C LYS A 323 -23.19 -1.40 -2.39
N VAL A 324 -23.09 -2.68 -2.75
CA VAL A 324 -21.91 -3.54 -2.54
C VAL A 324 -21.38 -3.99 -3.90
N GLY A 325 -20.17 -3.58 -4.26
CA GLY A 325 -19.49 -3.97 -5.50
C GLY A 325 -18.61 -5.21 -5.31
N TYR A 326 -18.69 -6.14 -6.25
CA TYR A 326 -17.92 -7.39 -6.27
C TYR A 326 -16.99 -7.48 -7.48
N GLY A 327 -15.79 -8.00 -7.24
CA GLY A 327 -14.74 -7.98 -8.23
C GLY A 327 -13.45 -8.62 -7.77
N LYS A 328 -12.41 -8.42 -8.58
CA LYS A 328 -11.05 -8.88 -8.32
C LYS A 328 -10.10 -7.75 -8.64
N THR A 329 -9.06 -7.60 -7.83
CA THR A 329 -8.00 -6.61 -8.09
C THR A 329 -6.68 -7.24 -7.74
N PHE A 330 -5.72 -7.09 -8.65
CA PHE A 330 -4.32 -7.41 -8.38
C PHE A 330 -3.41 -6.42 -9.07
N PHE A 331 -2.21 -6.25 -8.52
CA PHE A 331 -1.16 -5.45 -9.13
C PHE A 331 0.20 -6.00 -8.73
N VAL A 332 1.19 -5.67 -9.55
CA VAL A 332 2.59 -6.05 -9.34
C VAL A 332 3.40 -4.78 -9.16
N ILE A 333 4.26 -4.79 -8.14
CA ILE A 333 5.19 -3.70 -7.85
C ILE A 333 6.61 -4.23 -8.00
N GLY A 334 7.37 -3.61 -8.91
CA GLY A 334 8.82 -3.71 -8.99
C GLY A 334 9.46 -2.53 -8.26
N ALA A 335 10.12 -2.79 -7.15
CA ALA A 335 10.74 -1.77 -6.32
C ALA A 335 12.27 -1.85 -6.40
N ILE A 336 12.93 -0.69 -6.53
CA ILE A 336 14.39 -0.58 -6.48
C ILE A 336 14.78 0.29 -5.28
N ARG A 337 15.83 -0.11 -4.56
CA ARG A 337 16.47 0.68 -3.49
C ARG A 337 17.97 0.71 -3.67
N ASN A 338 18.63 1.64 -3.00
CA ASN A 338 20.06 1.88 -3.13
C ASN A 338 20.45 2.35 -4.54
N LEU A 339 19.59 3.14 -5.19
CA LEU A 339 19.91 3.69 -6.51
C LEU A 339 21.11 4.65 -6.43
N PRO A 340 22.07 4.58 -7.38
CA PRO A 340 23.17 5.53 -7.43
C PRO A 340 22.70 6.98 -7.55
N THR A 341 23.54 7.90 -7.06
CA THR A 341 23.25 9.34 -7.15
C THR A 341 23.32 9.83 -8.60
N SER A 342 24.24 9.28 -9.41
CA SER A 342 24.35 9.57 -10.84
C SER A 342 23.06 9.22 -11.60
N GLY A 343 22.46 10.22 -12.26
CA GLY A 343 21.24 10.05 -13.06
C GLY A 343 21.39 9.01 -14.18
N ASN A 344 22.49 9.07 -14.94
CA ASN A 344 22.77 8.12 -16.01
C ASN A 344 22.88 6.67 -15.50
N SER A 345 23.54 6.47 -14.35
CA SER A 345 23.68 5.14 -13.75
C SER A 345 22.33 4.62 -13.24
N ALA A 346 21.55 5.49 -12.60
CA ALA A 346 20.22 5.16 -12.10
C ALA A 346 19.24 4.81 -13.25
N ASP A 347 19.24 5.59 -14.33
CA ASP A 347 18.36 5.35 -15.48
C ASP A 347 18.70 4.04 -16.20
N LYS A 348 19.99 3.70 -16.31
CA LYS A 348 20.43 2.41 -16.84
C LYS A 348 19.90 1.24 -15.98
N ILE A 349 20.04 1.33 -14.66
CA ILE A 349 19.53 0.32 -13.73
C ILE A 349 18.00 0.21 -13.83
N LYS A 350 17.29 1.33 -13.93
CA LYS A 350 15.83 1.36 -14.08
C LYS A 350 15.36 0.69 -15.37
N ASP A 351 16.06 0.87 -16.48
CA ASP A 351 15.71 0.16 -17.73
C ASP A 351 15.96 -1.35 -17.62
N ILE A 352 17.10 -1.75 -17.04
CA ILE A 352 17.41 -3.17 -16.78
C ILE A 352 16.33 -3.81 -15.90
N ALA A 353 15.99 -3.17 -14.78
CA ALA A 353 14.95 -3.63 -13.85
C ALA A 353 13.57 -3.73 -14.51
N ARG A 354 13.21 -2.77 -15.38
CA ARG A 354 11.96 -2.81 -16.16
C ARG A 354 11.93 -4.03 -17.08
N ARG A 355 13.00 -4.29 -17.82
CA ARG A 355 13.08 -5.48 -18.70
C ARG A 355 13.07 -6.77 -17.90
N GLN A 356 13.74 -6.80 -16.75
CA GLN A 356 13.72 -7.94 -15.84
C GLN A 356 12.31 -8.22 -15.33
N MET A 357 11.60 -7.21 -14.82
CA MET A 357 10.19 -7.34 -14.42
C MET A 357 9.32 -7.83 -15.58
N LEU A 358 9.45 -7.25 -16.78
CA LEU A 358 8.67 -7.69 -17.94
C LEU A 358 8.91 -9.18 -18.25
N SER A 359 10.17 -9.64 -18.22
CA SER A 359 10.49 -11.06 -18.42
C SER A 359 9.84 -11.96 -17.38
N MET A 360 9.78 -11.52 -16.11
CA MET A 360 9.09 -12.22 -15.03
C MET A 360 7.57 -12.25 -15.18
N LEU A 361 6.98 -11.36 -15.98
CA LEU A 361 5.53 -11.27 -16.17
C LEU A 361 5.05 -11.90 -17.49
N THR A 362 5.90 -11.95 -18.51
CA THR A 362 5.54 -12.43 -19.85
C THR A 362 6.23 -13.73 -20.26
N GLY A 363 7.29 -14.12 -19.55
CA GLY A 363 8.15 -15.24 -19.96
C GLY A 363 9.03 -14.92 -21.18
N GLU A 364 9.12 -13.65 -21.59
CA GLU A 364 10.03 -13.21 -22.63
C GLU A 364 11.50 -13.31 -22.21
N SER A 365 12.41 -13.10 -23.16
CA SER A 365 13.86 -13.12 -22.88
C SER A 365 14.21 -12.07 -21.82
N GLY A 366 14.84 -12.52 -20.73
CA GLY A 366 15.30 -11.67 -19.63
C GLY A 366 16.50 -10.79 -19.98
N ILE A 367 17.20 -10.35 -18.95
CA ILE A 367 18.41 -9.53 -19.07
C ILE A 367 19.66 -10.40 -19.31
N THR A 368 20.74 -9.80 -19.83
CA THR A 368 22.02 -10.52 -19.99
C THR A 368 22.73 -10.74 -18.66
N ALA A 369 23.76 -11.59 -18.63
CA ALA A 369 24.58 -11.79 -17.44
C ALA A 369 25.28 -10.48 -17.00
N GLU A 370 25.79 -9.68 -17.94
CA GLU A 370 26.39 -8.38 -17.59
C GLU A 370 25.35 -7.38 -17.05
N GLU A 371 24.11 -7.46 -17.50
CA GLU A 371 23.02 -6.63 -16.98
C GLU A 371 22.58 -7.08 -15.58
N GLN A 372 22.59 -8.38 -15.30
CA GLN A 372 22.34 -8.92 -13.97
C GLN A 372 23.40 -8.41 -12.97
N GLU A 373 24.69 -8.43 -13.34
CA GLU A 373 25.77 -7.87 -12.50
C GLU A 373 25.59 -6.37 -12.20
N ILE A 374 24.91 -5.62 -13.08
CA ILE A 374 24.56 -4.22 -12.85
C ILE A 374 23.35 -4.11 -11.90
N LEU A 375 22.34 -4.95 -12.09
CA LEU A 375 21.14 -4.98 -11.25
C LEU A 375 21.46 -5.42 -9.81
N ASP A 376 22.40 -6.36 -9.63
CA ASP A 376 22.83 -6.86 -8.31
C ASP A 376 23.51 -5.80 -7.43
N LYS A 377 23.87 -4.63 -7.99
CA LYS A 377 24.40 -3.51 -7.22
C LYS A 377 23.34 -2.79 -6.40
N VAL A 378 22.08 -2.98 -6.75
CA VAL A 378 20.93 -2.39 -6.08
C VAL A 378 20.07 -3.49 -5.49
N TRP A 379 19.18 -3.12 -4.57
CA TRP A 379 18.14 -4.03 -4.14
C TRP A 379 16.98 -3.92 -5.13
N PHE A 380 16.56 -5.03 -5.74
CA PHE A 380 15.42 -5.10 -6.65
C PHE A 380 14.52 -6.28 -6.29
N GLU A 381 13.24 -6.03 -6.11
CA GLU A 381 12.23 -7.04 -5.80
C GLU A 381 10.96 -6.76 -6.61
N VAL A 382 10.36 -7.84 -7.13
CA VAL A 382 9.05 -7.80 -7.77
C VAL A 382 8.07 -8.56 -6.89
N LYS A 383 6.95 -7.93 -6.54
CA LYS A 383 5.91 -8.54 -5.73
C LYS A 383 4.52 -8.38 -6.32
N PHE A 384 3.74 -9.45 -6.25
CA PHE A 384 2.33 -9.50 -6.62
C PHE A 384 1.46 -9.30 -5.39
N PHE A 385 0.47 -8.43 -5.51
CA PHE A 385 -0.50 -8.09 -4.47
C PHE A 385 -1.91 -8.28 -5.00
N SER A 386 -2.84 -8.77 -4.17
CA SER A 386 -4.26 -8.84 -4.51
C SER A 386 -5.13 -8.80 -3.26
N THR A 387 -6.45 -8.82 -3.46
CA THR A 387 -7.43 -8.88 -2.36
C THR A 387 -7.38 -10.19 -1.57
N LEU A 388 -6.71 -11.23 -2.10
CA LEU A 388 -6.50 -12.50 -1.39
C LEU A 388 -5.59 -12.29 -0.18
N LYS A 389 -5.97 -12.88 0.93
CA LYS A 389 -5.26 -12.75 2.20
C LYS A 389 -3.79 -13.16 2.09
N GLU A 390 -3.55 -14.27 1.39
CA GLU A 390 -2.23 -14.85 1.15
C GLU A 390 -1.32 -13.88 0.37
N HIS A 391 -1.92 -12.96 -0.40
CA HIS A 391 -1.21 -12.01 -1.24
C HIS A 391 -1.10 -10.61 -0.61
N ARG A 392 -1.75 -10.33 0.52
CA ARG A 392 -1.76 -8.99 1.15
C ARG A 392 -0.35 -8.49 1.49
N ASN A 393 0.53 -9.38 1.94
CA ASN A 393 1.94 -9.08 2.25
C ASN A 393 2.89 -9.16 1.04
N GLY A 394 2.34 -9.36 -0.16
CA GLY A 394 3.07 -9.49 -1.41
C GLY A 394 3.72 -10.86 -1.60
N VAL A 395 3.41 -11.50 -2.73
CA VAL A 395 4.08 -12.73 -3.20
C VAL A 395 5.27 -12.33 -4.04
N VAL A 396 6.49 -12.76 -3.67
CA VAL A 396 7.70 -12.49 -4.46
C VAL A 396 7.61 -13.23 -5.78
N ILE A 397 7.85 -12.52 -6.88
CA ILE A 397 7.84 -13.04 -8.24
C ILE A 397 9.28 -13.10 -8.74
N ASN A 398 9.82 -14.30 -8.92
CA ASN A 398 11.16 -14.51 -9.45
C ASN A 398 11.14 -15.01 -10.90
N SER A 399 10.00 -15.49 -11.38
CA SER A 399 9.83 -16.02 -12.74
C SER A 399 8.40 -15.85 -13.25
N ALA A 400 8.21 -16.15 -14.54
CA ALA A 400 6.90 -16.20 -15.16
C ALA A 400 5.98 -17.24 -14.51
N GLU A 401 6.52 -18.38 -14.07
CA GLU A 401 5.75 -19.41 -13.37
C GLU A 401 5.22 -18.93 -12.01
N ASP A 402 6.00 -18.15 -11.26
CA ASP A 402 5.54 -17.53 -10.01
C ASP A 402 4.36 -16.58 -10.26
N TYR A 403 4.46 -15.76 -11.32
CA TYR A 403 3.42 -14.82 -11.71
C TYR A 403 2.15 -15.52 -12.19
N ASP A 404 2.28 -16.50 -13.08
CA ASP A 404 1.15 -17.30 -13.59
C ASP A 404 0.42 -18.01 -12.46
N LYS A 405 1.17 -18.53 -11.48
CA LYS A 405 0.59 -19.13 -10.27
C LYS A 405 -0.22 -18.12 -9.47
N ALA A 406 0.35 -16.94 -9.18
CA ALA A 406 -0.33 -15.91 -8.41
C ALA A 406 -1.60 -15.39 -9.10
N ILE A 407 -1.57 -15.20 -10.43
CA ILE A 407 -2.77 -14.85 -11.21
C ILE A 407 -3.80 -15.96 -11.13
N LYS A 408 -3.38 -17.23 -11.29
CA LYS A 408 -4.29 -18.37 -11.23
C LYS A 408 -5.01 -18.44 -9.89
N GLU A 409 -4.29 -18.23 -8.78
CA GLU A 409 -4.88 -18.18 -7.43
C GLU A 409 -5.96 -17.09 -7.34
N VAL A 410 -5.72 -15.89 -7.89
CA VAL A 410 -6.74 -14.82 -7.96
C VAL A 410 -7.93 -15.21 -8.84
N ASN A 411 -7.68 -15.79 -10.01
CA ASN A 411 -8.73 -16.17 -10.96
C ASN A 411 -9.62 -17.30 -10.42
N ASP A 412 -9.05 -18.24 -9.69
CA ASP A 412 -9.75 -19.40 -9.13
C ASP A 412 -10.48 -19.05 -7.81
N ALA A 413 -10.13 -17.96 -7.13
CA ALA A 413 -10.76 -17.53 -5.89
C ALA A 413 -12.17 -16.94 -6.07
N GLU A 414 -12.93 -16.86 -4.98
CA GLU A 414 -14.23 -16.17 -4.95
C GLU A 414 -14.07 -14.65 -5.18
N LEU A 415 -15.17 -14.00 -5.57
CA LEU A 415 -15.18 -12.55 -5.73
C LEU A 415 -15.04 -11.88 -4.38
N SER A 416 -14.23 -10.82 -4.34
CA SER A 416 -14.08 -9.99 -3.15
C SER A 416 -15.03 -8.80 -3.24
N VAL A 417 -15.53 -8.34 -2.10
CA VAL A 417 -16.06 -6.98 -2.01
C VAL A 417 -14.91 -6.02 -2.31
N PHE A 418 -15.09 -5.15 -3.30
CA PHE A 418 -14.07 -4.16 -3.67
C PHE A 418 -14.54 -2.71 -3.50
N GLN A 419 -15.84 -2.50 -3.30
CA GLN A 419 -16.44 -1.19 -3.08
C GLN A 419 -17.71 -1.30 -2.24
N LEU A 420 -17.88 -0.37 -1.31
CA LEU A 420 -19.07 -0.13 -0.52
C LEU A 420 -19.49 1.32 -0.73
N LYS A 421 -20.72 1.56 -1.19
CA LYS A 421 -21.30 2.91 -1.31
C LYS A 421 -22.31 3.14 -0.19
N TYR A 422 -22.15 4.28 0.46
CA TYR A 422 -23.00 4.74 1.56
C TYR A 422 -23.90 5.88 1.10
N GLN A 423 -25.11 5.95 1.66
CA GLN A 423 -26.03 7.07 1.54
C GLN A 423 -26.43 7.57 2.93
N THR A 424 -26.65 8.88 3.08
CA THR A 424 -27.10 9.46 4.35
C THR A 424 -28.53 9.04 4.73
N VAL A 425 -28.79 8.95 6.04
CA VAL A 425 -30.14 8.67 6.56
C VAL A 425 -31.08 9.87 6.50
N ASP A 426 -30.56 11.07 6.20
CA ASP A 426 -31.36 12.28 6.06
C ASP A 426 -32.23 12.26 4.79
N ASP A 427 -31.92 11.37 3.84
CA ASP A 427 -32.71 11.13 2.63
C ASP A 427 -33.82 10.05 2.79
N LEU A 428 -34.06 9.56 4.02
CA LEU A 428 -35.05 8.51 4.32
C LEU A 428 -36.51 8.97 4.27
#